data_AF-A0A9W8ARQ9-F1
#
_entry.id   AF-A0A9W8ARQ9-F1
#
_cell.length_a   1.000
_cell.length_b   1.000
_cell.length_c   1.000
_cell.angle_alpha   90.00
_cell.angle_beta   90.00
_cell.angle_gamma   90.00
#
_symmetry.space_group_name_H-M   'P 1'
#
loop_
_entity.id
_entity.type
_entity.pdbx_description
1 polymer ?
#
loop_
_entity_poly.entity_id
_entity_poly.type
_entity_poly.pdbx_seq_one_letter_code
_entity_poly.pdbx_strand_id
1 'polypeptide(L)'
;MAVGTYDPAIEIWDLDVIDAMYPAVVLGRTATTPGKKRADTHTDVILSLSWNRHHRNLLASASGDTTVKLWDLQTARCVTSYHHHTDKVQAVEWNPVENTVLATGGYDKRVAVLDSRAPKQVHGGRLNADVECLRWDPHNPYCFYVSSEDGLVQYVDARQWTANPSAATSSGWDAPLTPIYTLHAHDAAVSAFDVNPAIPGCIVTGSTDAKLKLWNIDESNKPSLVVSRDMDTGELFSLAFCPDAPFKIAAAGSNARVKVWDAYANAGVRQAFADRAKAVVASLGNAAPTTDDKDPIELEDADEEPEDDDEDGEEAGEPYKPAGSDNDENGMDMD
;
A
#
# COMPACT_ATOMS: atom_id res chain seq x y z
N MET A 1 -3.50 -11.42 -8.09
CA MET A 1 -3.84 -10.47 -7.01
C MET A 1 -4.56 -11.21 -5.88
N ALA A 2 -4.31 -10.88 -4.61
CA ALA A 2 -5.14 -11.36 -3.50
C ALA A 2 -5.97 -10.20 -2.96
N VAL A 3 -7.22 -10.47 -2.64
CA VAL A 3 -8.18 -9.50 -2.12
C VAL A 3 -8.81 -10.06 -0.85
N GLY A 4 -8.72 -9.30 0.23
CA GLY A 4 -9.48 -9.54 1.45
C GLY A 4 -10.68 -8.61 1.46
N THR A 5 -11.84 -9.12 1.88
CA THR A 5 -13.07 -8.32 1.98
C THR A 5 -13.56 -8.32 3.42
N TYR A 6 -14.76 -7.76 3.63
CA TYR A 6 -15.49 -7.92 4.88
C TYR A 6 -15.99 -9.35 5.11
N ASP A 7 -15.83 -10.25 4.12
CA ASP A 7 -16.04 -11.67 4.31
C ASP A 7 -14.77 -12.34 4.86
N PRO A 8 -14.91 -13.45 5.62
CA PRO A 8 -13.76 -14.20 6.14
C PRO A 8 -12.98 -14.97 5.06
N ALA A 9 -13.36 -14.84 3.80
CA ALA A 9 -12.71 -15.50 2.67
C ALA A 9 -11.69 -14.55 2.02
N ILE A 10 -10.64 -15.14 1.43
CA ILE A 10 -9.65 -14.40 0.66
C ILE A 10 -9.77 -14.84 -0.79
N GLU A 11 -9.95 -13.88 -1.68
CA GLU A 11 -10.12 -14.13 -3.11
C GLU A 11 -8.81 -13.91 -3.84
N ILE A 12 -8.44 -14.87 -4.69
CA ILE A 12 -7.26 -14.82 -5.53
C ILE A 12 -7.71 -14.66 -6.97
N TRP A 13 -7.31 -13.56 -7.57
CA TRP A 13 -7.65 -13.17 -8.93
C TRP A 13 -6.42 -13.33 -9.82
N ASP A 14 -6.61 -13.95 -10.98
CA ASP A 14 -5.59 -14.00 -12.01
C ASP A 14 -5.63 -12.69 -12.80
N LEU A 15 -4.50 -11.99 -12.86
CA LEU A 15 -4.40 -10.70 -13.55
C LEU A 15 -4.12 -10.87 -15.05
N ASP A 16 -3.77 -12.07 -15.49
CA ASP A 16 -3.58 -12.36 -16.92
C ASP A 16 -4.93 -12.62 -17.62
N VAL A 17 -6.02 -12.75 -16.85
CA VAL A 17 -7.37 -12.97 -17.35
C VAL A 17 -8.16 -11.67 -17.29
N ILE A 18 -8.49 -11.13 -18.47
CA ILE A 18 -9.34 -9.94 -18.62
C ILE A 18 -10.79 -10.34 -18.35
N ASP A 19 -11.54 -9.48 -17.64
CA ASP A 19 -12.96 -9.64 -17.31
C ASP A 19 -13.32 -10.97 -16.64
N ALA A 20 -12.44 -11.45 -15.76
CA ALA A 20 -12.73 -12.63 -14.96
C ALA A 20 -14.02 -12.41 -14.14
N MET A 21 -15.05 -13.23 -14.36
CA MET A 21 -16.30 -13.16 -13.59
C MET A 21 -16.19 -13.76 -12.18
N TYR A 22 -15.18 -14.61 -11.95
CA TYR A 22 -14.99 -15.32 -10.69
C TYR A 22 -13.51 -15.35 -10.32
N PRO A 23 -13.19 -15.35 -9.01
CA PRO A 23 -11.82 -15.52 -8.56
C PRO A 23 -11.29 -16.90 -8.96
N ALA A 24 -10.00 -16.96 -9.29
CA ALA A 24 -9.30 -18.19 -9.65
C ALA A 24 -9.25 -19.18 -8.47
N VAL A 25 -9.04 -18.68 -7.26
CA VAL A 25 -9.05 -19.47 -6.02
C VAL A 25 -9.72 -18.65 -4.91
N VAL A 26 -10.53 -19.29 -4.08
CA VAL A 26 -11.05 -18.68 -2.85
C VAL A 26 -10.53 -19.47 -1.65
N LEU A 27 -9.68 -18.82 -0.85
CA LEU A 27 -9.19 -19.36 0.39
C LEU A 27 -10.21 -19.13 1.50
N GLY A 28 -10.38 -20.10 2.39
CA GLY A 28 -11.33 -19.99 3.50
C GLY A 28 -12.79 -20.26 3.13
N ARG A 29 -13.14 -20.48 1.86
CA ARG A 29 -14.49 -20.87 1.43
C ARG A 29 -14.56 -22.38 1.21
N THR A 30 -15.49 -23.05 1.87
CA THR A 30 -15.89 -24.42 1.50
C THR A 30 -17.40 -24.50 1.33
N ALA A 31 -17.84 -25.28 0.33
CA ALA A 31 -19.24 -25.59 0.13
C ALA A 31 -19.86 -26.11 1.43
N THR A 32 -20.92 -25.45 1.86
CA THR A 32 -21.56 -25.60 3.17
C THR A 32 -22.01 -27.04 3.45
N THR A 33 -21.38 -27.71 4.40
CA THR A 33 -22.12 -28.60 5.32
C THR A 33 -22.40 -27.80 6.60
N PRO A 34 -23.67 -27.49 6.92
CA PRO A 34 -23.99 -26.76 8.14
C PRO A 34 -23.58 -27.59 9.37
N GLY A 35 -22.84 -26.99 10.30
CA GLY A 35 -22.57 -27.55 11.62
C GLY A 35 -21.12 -27.95 11.96
N LYS A 36 -20.14 -27.80 11.05
CA LYS A 36 -18.71 -27.96 11.38
C LYS A 36 -17.93 -26.66 11.14
N LYS A 37 -17.67 -25.90 12.22
CA LYS A 37 -16.59 -24.90 12.20
C LYS A 37 -15.29 -25.64 11.97
N ARG A 38 -14.63 -25.45 10.83
CA ARG A 38 -13.26 -25.91 10.62
C ARG A 38 -12.32 -24.83 11.11
N ALA A 39 -11.24 -25.22 11.77
CA ALA A 39 -10.19 -24.31 12.27
C ALA A 39 -9.42 -23.60 11.13
N ASP A 40 -9.61 -24.06 9.89
CA ASP A 40 -8.81 -23.69 8.72
C ASP A 40 -9.28 -22.40 8.02
N THR A 41 -10.36 -21.76 8.49
CA THR A 41 -10.92 -20.54 7.89
C THR A 41 -10.92 -19.39 8.90
N HIS A 42 -10.85 -18.15 8.43
CA HIS A 42 -11.13 -17.00 9.29
C HIS A 42 -12.61 -16.98 9.69
N THR A 43 -12.93 -16.26 10.76
CA THR A 43 -14.33 -16.08 11.23
C THR A 43 -14.82 -14.63 11.20
N ASP A 44 -13.95 -13.69 10.87
CA ASP A 44 -14.24 -12.26 10.78
C ASP A 44 -13.48 -11.65 9.58
N VAL A 45 -13.64 -10.35 9.38
CA VAL A 45 -13.05 -9.55 8.30
C VAL A 45 -11.54 -9.76 8.15
N ILE A 46 -11.04 -9.68 6.92
CA ILE A 46 -9.61 -9.71 6.63
C ILE A 46 -9.10 -8.28 6.58
N LEU A 47 -8.18 -7.92 7.48
CA LEU A 47 -7.70 -6.56 7.66
C LEU A 47 -6.39 -6.31 6.90
N SER A 48 -5.55 -7.34 6.77
CA SER A 48 -4.28 -7.21 6.07
C SER A 48 -3.85 -8.53 5.44
N LEU A 49 -3.19 -8.41 4.28
CA LEU A 49 -2.67 -9.51 3.49
C LEU A 49 -1.24 -9.21 3.10
N SER A 50 -0.40 -10.23 3.13
CA SER A 50 1.00 -10.11 2.73
C SER A 50 1.48 -11.35 2.01
N TRP A 51 2.05 -11.14 0.82
CA TRP A 51 2.65 -12.18 -0.01
C TRP A 51 4.11 -12.42 0.36
N ASN A 52 4.52 -13.68 0.39
CA ASN A 52 5.93 -14.01 0.52
C ASN A 52 6.65 -13.70 -0.80
N ARG A 53 7.73 -12.91 -0.73
CA ARG A 53 8.50 -12.48 -1.92
C ARG A 53 9.32 -13.60 -2.57
N HIS A 54 9.64 -14.65 -1.81
CA HIS A 54 10.47 -15.77 -2.28
C HIS A 54 9.63 -17.00 -2.65
N HIS A 55 8.60 -17.30 -1.86
CA HIS A 55 7.72 -18.45 -2.04
C HIS A 55 6.35 -18.01 -2.52
N ARG A 56 6.14 -18.04 -3.84
CA ARG A 56 4.93 -17.53 -4.49
C ARG A 56 3.63 -18.19 -4.03
N ASN A 57 3.70 -19.38 -3.43
CA ASN A 57 2.55 -20.10 -2.93
C ASN A 57 2.15 -19.72 -1.49
N LEU A 58 2.98 -18.95 -0.77
CA LEU A 58 2.71 -18.59 0.61
C LEU A 58 2.10 -17.19 0.73
N LEU A 59 0.94 -17.13 1.39
CA LEU A 59 0.22 -15.91 1.71
C LEU A 59 -0.06 -15.86 3.22
N ALA A 60 0.23 -14.73 3.85
CA ALA A 60 -0.15 -14.47 5.23
C ALA A 60 -1.37 -13.54 5.28
N SER A 61 -2.27 -13.79 6.21
CA SER A 61 -3.45 -12.95 6.45
C SER A 61 -3.63 -12.64 7.92
N ALA A 62 -4.07 -11.42 8.21
CA ALA A 62 -4.48 -10.96 9.52
C ALA A 62 -5.96 -10.59 9.49
N SER A 63 -6.66 -10.90 10.57
CA SER A 63 -8.12 -10.79 10.64
C SER A 63 -8.60 -10.15 11.95
N GLY A 64 -9.81 -9.60 11.90
CA GLY A 64 -10.57 -9.20 13.07
C GLY A 64 -10.88 -10.34 14.05
N ASP A 65 -10.71 -11.60 13.63
CA ASP A 65 -10.90 -12.79 14.49
C ASP A 65 -9.76 -13.05 15.47
N THR A 66 -8.84 -12.08 15.62
CA THR A 66 -7.64 -12.11 16.47
C THR A 66 -6.58 -13.14 16.04
N THR A 67 -6.70 -13.71 14.84
CA THR A 67 -5.75 -14.71 14.34
C THR A 67 -4.97 -14.21 13.14
N VAL A 68 -3.74 -14.72 13.02
CA VAL A 68 -2.95 -14.64 11.79
C VAL A 68 -2.91 -16.02 11.18
N LYS A 69 -3.16 -16.15 9.89
CA LYS A 69 -3.12 -17.43 9.19
C LYS A 69 -2.09 -17.42 8.08
N LEU A 70 -1.41 -18.56 7.93
CA LEU A 70 -0.54 -18.85 6.80
C LEU A 70 -1.25 -19.79 5.85
N TRP A 71 -1.29 -19.41 4.58
CA TRP A 71 -1.97 -20.15 3.52
C TRP A 71 -0.95 -20.67 2.52
N ASP A 72 -1.21 -21.89 2.03
CA ASP A 72 -0.55 -22.45 0.86
C ASP A 72 -1.55 -22.48 -0.30
N LEU A 73 -1.24 -21.71 -1.34
CA LEU A 73 -2.07 -21.55 -2.53
C LEU A 73 -2.07 -22.80 -3.40
N GLN A 74 -1.02 -23.64 -3.34
CA GLN A 74 -1.00 -24.88 -4.13
C GLN A 74 -2.06 -25.87 -3.63
N THR A 75 -2.27 -25.91 -2.32
CA THR A 75 -3.27 -26.78 -1.69
C THR A 75 -4.57 -26.07 -1.35
N ALA A 76 -4.61 -24.74 -1.50
CA ALA A 76 -5.70 -23.85 -1.10
C ALA A 76 -6.14 -24.07 0.37
N ARG A 77 -5.18 -24.31 1.26
CA ARG A 77 -5.44 -24.65 2.66
C ARG A 77 -4.63 -23.77 3.61
N CYS A 78 -5.18 -23.59 4.81
CA CYS A 78 -4.45 -23.01 5.92
C CYS A 78 -3.40 -24.02 6.40
N VAL A 79 -2.14 -23.60 6.40
CA VAL A 79 -0.99 -24.38 6.88
C VAL A 79 -0.86 -24.24 8.39
N THR A 80 -0.94 -22.99 8.87
CA THR A 80 -0.72 -22.65 10.28
C THR A 80 -1.65 -21.52 10.70
N SER A 81 -2.20 -21.60 11.91
CA SER A 81 -2.93 -20.51 12.58
C SER A 81 -2.17 -20.06 13.82
N TYR A 82 -1.94 -18.76 13.93
CA TYR A 82 -1.27 -18.12 15.05
C TYR A 82 -2.30 -17.37 15.91
N HIS A 83 -2.23 -17.60 17.23
CA HIS A 83 -3.21 -17.12 18.23
C HIS A 83 -2.53 -16.30 19.34
N HIS A 84 -1.43 -15.62 19.03
CA HIS A 84 -0.66 -14.85 20.02
C HIS A 84 -1.24 -13.46 20.30
N HIS A 85 -2.11 -12.94 19.43
CA HIS A 85 -2.82 -11.68 19.66
C HIS A 85 -4.11 -11.91 20.44
N THR A 86 -4.45 -10.94 21.30
CA THR A 86 -5.67 -10.99 22.14
C THR A 86 -6.82 -10.13 21.61
N ASP A 87 -6.57 -9.33 20.57
CA ASP A 87 -7.54 -8.47 19.89
C ASP A 87 -7.30 -8.52 18.37
N LYS A 88 -8.08 -7.76 17.59
CA LYS A 88 -8.01 -7.68 16.12
C LYS A 88 -6.59 -7.46 15.63
N VAL A 89 -6.18 -8.25 14.64
CA VAL A 89 -4.86 -8.09 14.02
C VAL A 89 -5.01 -7.22 12.79
N GLN A 90 -4.48 -6.01 12.88
CA GLN A 90 -4.63 -4.99 11.84
C GLN A 90 -3.59 -5.13 10.74
N ALA A 91 -2.37 -5.53 11.08
CA ALA A 91 -1.25 -5.53 10.14
C ALA A 91 -0.51 -6.87 10.14
N VAL A 92 -0.17 -7.37 8.95
CA VAL A 92 0.76 -8.49 8.75
C VAL A 92 1.68 -8.18 7.58
N GLU A 93 2.95 -8.53 7.71
CA GLU A 93 3.92 -8.31 6.65
C GLU A 93 5.02 -9.37 6.63
N TRP A 94 5.38 -9.84 5.44
CA TRP A 94 6.52 -10.71 5.26
C TRP A 94 7.79 -9.88 5.22
N ASN A 95 8.84 -10.39 5.84
CA ASN A 95 10.14 -9.79 5.66
C ASN A 95 10.54 -9.85 4.16
N PRO A 96 11.02 -8.74 3.58
CA PRO A 96 11.33 -8.68 2.15
C PRO A 96 12.58 -9.49 1.75
N VAL A 97 13.42 -9.87 2.72
CA VAL A 97 14.69 -10.59 2.50
C VAL A 97 14.67 -11.97 3.15
N GLU A 98 14.20 -12.08 4.39
CA GLU A 98 14.14 -13.35 5.12
C GLU A 98 12.81 -14.06 4.85
N ASN A 99 12.86 -15.12 4.06
CA ASN A 99 11.68 -15.81 3.54
C ASN A 99 10.81 -16.53 4.60
N THR A 100 11.26 -16.63 5.85
CA THR A 100 10.52 -17.31 6.91
C THR A 100 9.99 -16.35 7.97
N VAL A 101 10.38 -15.08 7.96
CA VAL A 101 10.08 -14.13 9.04
C VAL A 101 8.84 -13.31 8.70
N LEU A 102 7.94 -13.20 9.68
CA LEU A 102 6.70 -12.45 9.61
C LEU A 102 6.64 -11.42 10.74
N ALA A 103 6.19 -10.20 10.42
CA ALA A 103 5.78 -9.20 11.39
C ALA A 103 4.25 -9.13 11.49
N THR A 104 3.71 -8.98 12.69
CA THR A 104 2.26 -8.83 12.93
C THR A 104 2.00 -7.75 13.96
N GLY A 105 0.87 -7.05 13.86
CA GLY A 105 0.51 -5.95 14.74
C GLY A 105 -0.99 -5.86 14.90
N GLY A 106 -1.45 -5.56 16.11
CA GLY A 106 -2.89 -5.58 16.43
C GLY A 106 -3.32 -4.51 17.41
N TYR A 107 -4.64 -4.51 17.65
CA TYR A 107 -5.35 -3.62 18.57
C TYR A 107 -5.18 -4.04 20.05
N ASP A 108 -4.39 -5.09 20.29
CA ASP A 108 -3.94 -5.46 21.64
C ASP A 108 -2.73 -4.64 22.10
N LYS A 109 -2.32 -3.63 21.31
CA LYS A 109 -1.15 -2.77 21.52
C LYS A 109 0.15 -3.55 21.46
N ARG A 110 0.22 -4.58 20.62
CA ARG A 110 1.41 -5.43 20.52
C ARG A 110 1.86 -5.59 19.08
N VAL A 111 3.17 -5.76 18.94
CA VAL A 111 3.83 -6.07 17.67
C VAL A 111 4.68 -7.30 17.84
N ALA A 112 4.55 -8.21 16.87
CA ALA A 112 5.23 -9.49 16.82
C ALA A 112 6.13 -9.64 15.63
N VAL A 113 7.20 -10.39 15.87
CA VAL A 113 8.00 -11.02 14.85
C VAL A 113 8.09 -12.51 15.18
N LEU A 114 7.82 -13.35 14.19
CA LEU A 114 7.81 -14.80 14.33
C LEU A 114 8.44 -15.49 13.12
N ASP A 115 9.00 -16.68 13.34
CA ASP A 115 9.45 -17.57 12.26
C ASP A 115 8.31 -18.53 11.89
N SER A 116 7.90 -18.49 10.63
CA SER A 116 6.84 -19.35 10.07
C SER A 116 7.09 -20.85 10.25
N ARG A 117 8.35 -21.29 10.34
CA ARG A 117 8.74 -22.69 10.58
C ARG A 117 8.66 -23.09 12.05
N ALA A 118 8.71 -22.11 12.96
CA ALA A 118 8.71 -22.32 14.40
C ALA A 118 7.54 -21.55 15.05
N PRO A 119 6.29 -21.97 14.85
CA PRO A 119 5.10 -21.18 15.19
C PRO A 119 4.90 -20.91 16.68
N LYS A 120 5.68 -21.54 17.55
CA LYS A 120 5.66 -21.32 19.00
C LYS A 120 6.62 -20.21 19.45
N GLN A 121 7.53 -19.79 18.58
CA GLN A 121 8.52 -18.74 18.88
C GLN A 121 7.98 -17.41 18.34
N VAL A 122 7.40 -16.64 19.25
CA VAL A 122 6.92 -15.29 18.98
C VAL A 122 7.71 -14.34 19.84
N HIS A 123 8.28 -13.32 19.20
CA HIS A 123 9.09 -12.29 19.83
C HIS A 123 8.46 -10.94 19.58
N GLY A 124 8.49 -10.04 20.56
CA GLY A 124 7.98 -8.70 20.37
C GLY A 124 7.80 -7.92 21.65
N GLY A 125 6.99 -6.87 21.57
CA GLY A 125 6.78 -5.95 22.67
C GLY A 125 5.47 -5.18 22.58
N ARG A 126 5.18 -4.47 23.66
CA ARG A 126 3.95 -3.71 23.88
C ARG A 126 4.15 -2.23 23.58
N LEU A 127 3.24 -1.66 22.79
CA LEU A 127 3.11 -0.24 22.50
C LEU A 127 2.17 0.44 23.52
N ASN A 128 2.12 1.77 23.46
CA ASN A 128 1.20 2.56 24.28
C ASN A 128 -0.19 2.73 23.63
N ALA A 129 -0.26 2.58 22.31
CA ALA A 129 -1.46 2.74 21.48
C ALA A 129 -1.61 1.56 20.52
N ASP A 130 -2.76 1.50 19.85
CA ASP A 130 -3.11 0.44 18.92
C ASP A 130 -2.28 0.57 17.64
N VAL A 131 -1.95 -0.58 17.02
CA VAL A 131 -1.11 -0.63 15.82
C VAL A 131 -1.99 -0.45 14.59
N GLU A 132 -1.63 0.51 13.74
CA GLU A 132 -2.35 0.80 12.50
C GLU A 132 -1.70 0.13 11.28
N CYS A 133 -0.38 0.27 11.11
CA CYS A 133 0.34 -0.31 9.98
C CYS A 133 1.74 -0.82 10.39
N LEU A 134 2.25 -1.76 9.59
CA LEU A 134 3.61 -2.29 9.64
C LEU A 134 4.27 -2.21 8.27
N ARG A 135 5.54 -1.80 8.23
CA ARG A 135 6.40 -1.83 7.04
C ARG A 135 7.82 -2.24 7.41
N TRP A 136 8.35 -3.31 6.81
CA TRP A 136 9.76 -3.65 6.88
C TRP A 136 10.59 -2.59 6.15
N ASP A 137 11.79 -2.30 6.65
CA ASP A 137 12.70 -1.42 5.93
C ASP A 137 13.28 -2.16 4.72
N PRO A 138 13.04 -1.69 3.47
CA PRO A 138 13.59 -2.33 2.28
C PRO A 138 15.12 -2.25 2.21
N HIS A 139 15.75 -1.33 2.95
CA HIS A 139 17.19 -1.13 3.00
C HIS A 139 17.85 -1.82 4.19
N ASN A 140 17.08 -2.20 5.23
CA ASN A 140 17.58 -2.90 6.40
C ASN A 140 16.66 -4.07 6.79
N PRO A 141 17.02 -5.33 6.46
CA PRO A 141 16.13 -6.48 6.65
C PRO A 141 15.86 -6.82 8.11
N TYR A 142 16.59 -6.25 9.06
CA TYR A 142 16.42 -6.52 10.49
C TYR A 142 15.47 -5.53 11.17
N CYS A 143 15.16 -4.42 10.51
CA CYS A 143 14.40 -3.34 11.11
C CYS A 143 13.09 -3.09 10.36
N PHE A 144 12.12 -2.59 11.09
CA PHE A 144 10.80 -2.28 10.56
C PHE A 144 10.17 -1.14 11.33
N TYR A 145 9.14 -0.58 10.72
CA TYR A 145 8.38 0.56 11.21
C TYR A 145 7.00 0.09 11.68
N VAL A 146 6.55 0.70 12.76
CA VAL A 146 5.21 0.51 13.32
C VAL A 146 4.55 1.87 13.40
N SER A 147 3.38 2.02 12.81
CA SER A 147 2.55 3.20 13.05
C SER A 147 1.47 2.90 14.08
N SER A 148 1.12 3.91 14.86
CA SER A 148 0.15 3.77 15.95
C SER A 148 -0.94 4.86 15.91
N GLU A 149 -2.04 4.56 16.60
CA GLU A 149 -3.22 5.42 16.69
C GLU A 149 -2.93 6.79 17.37
N ASP A 150 -1.90 6.86 18.21
CA ASP A 150 -1.47 8.10 18.89
C ASP A 150 -0.62 9.04 18.01
N GLY A 151 -0.52 8.77 16.71
CA GLY A 151 0.19 9.63 15.78
C GLY A 151 1.70 9.37 15.69
N LEU A 152 2.18 8.30 16.30
CA LEU A 152 3.59 7.94 16.32
C LEU A 152 3.95 6.94 15.22
N VAL A 153 5.20 7.03 14.77
CA VAL A 153 5.86 5.99 13.97
C VAL A 153 7.13 5.57 14.70
N GLN A 154 7.21 4.31 15.08
CA GLN A 154 8.31 3.74 15.85
C GLN A 154 9.17 2.85 14.96
N TYR A 155 10.49 3.04 15.01
CA TYR A 155 11.44 2.21 14.27
C TYR A 155 12.10 1.20 15.20
N VAL A 156 12.06 -0.08 14.83
CA VAL A 156 12.34 -1.20 15.72
C VAL A 156 13.31 -2.18 15.07
N ASP A 157 14.32 -2.66 15.81
CA ASP A 157 15.16 -3.79 15.39
C ASP A 157 14.55 -5.10 15.91
N ALA A 158 14.16 -6.01 15.02
CA ALA A 158 13.57 -7.30 15.39
C ALA A 158 14.53 -8.18 16.20
N ARG A 159 15.85 -7.99 16.06
CA ARG A 159 16.86 -8.82 16.73
C ARG A 159 16.97 -8.55 18.22
N GLN A 160 16.51 -7.39 18.69
CA GLN A 160 16.61 -7.00 20.10
C GLN A 160 15.92 -8.00 21.04
N TRP A 161 14.90 -8.70 20.55
CA TRP A 161 14.16 -9.71 21.31
C TRP A 161 14.81 -11.08 21.33
N THR A 162 15.65 -11.40 20.34
CA THR A 162 16.42 -12.65 20.30
C THR A 162 17.70 -12.56 21.14
N ALA A 163 18.20 -11.35 21.39
CA ALA A 163 19.42 -11.10 22.16
C ALA A 163 19.25 -11.25 23.68
N ASN A 164 18.00 -11.35 24.18
CA ASN A 164 17.72 -11.54 25.61
C ASN A 164 16.91 -12.82 25.86
N PRO A 165 17.58 -13.96 26.13
CA PRO A 165 16.91 -15.25 26.39
C PRO A 165 15.97 -15.25 27.61
N SER A 166 16.10 -14.26 28.51
CA SER A 166 15.18 -14.10 29.65
C SER A 166 13.84 -13.45 29.28
N ALA A 167 13.75 -12.85 28.09
CA ALA A 167 12.51 -12.33 27.51
C ALA A 167 11.79 -13.39 26.63
N ALA A 168 12.38 -14.58 26.44
CA ALA A 168 11.78 -15.67 25.67
C ALA A 168 10.79 -16.53 26.49
N THR A 169 10.65 -16.30 27.79
CA THR A 169 9.50 -16.75 28.57
C THR A 169 8.29 -15.91 28.20
N SER A 170 7.08 -16.47 28.34
CA SER A 170 5.78 -15.83 28.04
C SER A 170 5.55 -14.43 28.66
N SER A 171 6.45 -13.96 29.52
CA SER A 171 6.49 -12.63 30.13
C SER A 171 7.24 -11.56 29.32
N GLY A 172 8.09 -11.91 28.34
CA GLY A 172 8.87 -10.90 27.61
C GLY A 172 8.12 -10.24 26.45
N TRP A 173 7.09 -10.89 25.92
CA TRP A 173 6.13 -10.33 24.97
C TRP A 173 5.29 -9.17 25.56
N ASP A 174 5.19 -9.10 26.89
CA ASP A 174 4.51 -8.01 27.62
C ASP A 174 5.41 -6.80 27.89
N ALA A 175 6.72 -6.89 27.63
CA ALA A 175 7.64 -5.81 27.89
C ALA A 175 7.35 -4.60 26.99
N PRO A 176 7.49 -3.35 27.49
CA PRO A 176 7.39 -2.18 26.66
C PRO A 176 8.37 -2.26 25.48
N LEU A 177 7.88 -1.89 24.30
CA LEU A 177 8.68 -1.81 23.09
C LEU A 177 9.82 -0.79 23.28
N THR A 178 11.04 -1.20 22.93
CA THR A 178 12.21 -0.33 22.88
C THR A 178 12.52 0.04 21.43
N PRO A 179 11.99 1.15 20.90
CA PRO A 179 12.32 1.59 19.55
C PRO A 179 13.73 2.19 19.51
N ILE A 180 14.37 2.12 18.34
CA ILE A 180 15.62 2.84 18.03
C ILE A 180 15.35 4.35 18.09
N TYR A 181 14.24 4.77 17.50
CA TYR A 181 13.70 6.12 17.64
C TYR A 181 12.18 6.12 17.45
N THR A 182 11.57 7.17 17.97
CA THR A 182 10.15 7.45 17.80
C THR A 182 10.00 8.75 17.02
N LEU A 183 9.25 8.69 15.92
CA LEU A 183 8.83 9.83 15.14
C LEU A 183 7.42 10.24 15.58
N HIS A 184 7.27 11.47 16.07
CA HIS A 184 5.96 12.07 16.29
C HIS A 184 5.47 12.64 14.97
N ALA A 185 4.76 11.82 14.19
CA ALA A 185 4.41 12.16 12.82
C ALA A 185 3.18 13.06 12.75
N HIS A 186 2.12 12.73 13.49
CA HIS A 186 0.83 13.43 13.43
C HIS A 186 0.24 13.59 14.84
N ASP A 187 -0.77 14.48 14.96
CA ASP A 187 -1.53 14.66 16.20
C ASP A 187 -2.71 13.67 16.30
N ALA A 188 -3.04 13.01 15.20
CA ALA A 188 -4.05 11.98 15.06
C ALA A 188 -3.44 10.67 14.53
N ALA A 189 -4.23 9.60 14.45
CA ALA A 189 -3.79 8.28 14.04
C ALA A 189 -3.05 8.29 12.70
N VAL A 190 -1.90 7.60 12.63
CA VAL A 190 -1.19 7.34 11.37
C VAL A 190 -1.77 6.08 10.74
N SER A 191 -2.88 6.27 10.05
CA SER A 191 -3.70 5.25 9.38
C SER A 191 -2.99 4.59 8.20
N ALA A 192 -2.07 5.29 7.53
CA ALA A 192 -1.30 4.73 6.43
C ALA A 192 0.11 5.31 6.40
N PHE A 193 1.10 4.50 6.06
CA PHE A 193 2.44 4.98 5.76
C PHE A 193 3.14 4.02 4.81
N ASP A 194 4.16 4.53 4.14
CA ASP A 194 5.01 3.71 3.28
C ASP A 194 6.47 4.18 3.30
N VAL A 195 7.39 3.27 2.97
CA VAL A 195 8.83 3.50 2.97
C VAL A 195 9.33 3.44 1.55
N ASN A 196 10.17 4.41 1.17
CA ASN A 196 10.68 4.49 -0.19
C ASN A 196 11.57 3.28 -0.52
N PRO A 197 11.26 2.50 -1.56
CA PRO A 197 12.02 1.29 -1.89
C PRO A 197 13.41 1.58 -2.47
N ALA A 198 13.63 2.77 -3.05
CA ALA A 198 14.89 3.11 -3.72
C ALA A 198 15.79 4.05 -2.89
N ILE A 199 15.18 4.89 -2.03
CA ILE A 199 15.91 5.93 -1.28
C ILE A 199 15.85 5.65 0.22
N PRO A 200 16.98 5.27 0.85
CA PRO A 200 17.04 5.08 2.29
C PRO A 200 16.66 6.33 3.06
N GLY A 201 15.85 6.16 4.11
CA GLY A 201 15.41 7.23 4.99
C GLY A 201 14.36 8.18 4.40
N CYS A 202 13.77 7.87 3.25
CA CYS A 202 12.61 8.59 2.74
C CYS A 202 11.32 7.84 3.11
N ILE A 203 10.46 8.46 3.92
CA ILE A 203 9.22 7.86 4.41
C ILE A 203 8.07 8.82 4.19
N VAL A 204 6.92 8.30 3.80
CA VAL A 204 5.67 9.05 3.72
C VAL A 204 4.70 8.55 4.78
N THR A 205 4.08 9.48 5.50
CA THR A 205 3.04 9.18 6.49
C THR A 205 1.75 9.91 6.10
N GLY A 206 0.63 9.25 6.31
CA GLY A 206 -0.71 9.77 6.13
C GLY A 206 -1.52 9.49 7.38
N SER A 207 -2.39 10.44 7.70
CA SER A 207 -3.17 10.39 8.92
C SER A 207 -4.61 10.77 8.67
N THR A 208 -5.44 10.45 9.65
CA THR A 208 -6.82 10.93 9.76
C THR A 208 -6.90 12.45 9.94
N ASP A 209 -5.78 13.16 10.14
CA ASP A 209 -5.71 14.62 10.09
C ASP A 209 -5.78 15.22 8.67
N ALA A 210 -6.03 14.38 7.65
CA ALA A 210 -6.04 14.69 6.21
C ALA A 210 -4.70 15.15 5.62
N LYS A 211 -3.61 15.09 6.39
CA LYS A 211 -2.29 15.52 5.93
C LYS A 211 -1.44 14.33 5.53
N LEU A 212 -0.72 14.54 4.44
CA LEU A 212 0.41 13.74 4.01
C LEU A 212 1.69 14.45 4.44
N LYS A 213 2.59 13.73 5.12
CA LYS A 213 3.91 14.23 5.50
C LYS A 213 5.01 13.37 4.91
N LEU A 214 6.00 14.03 4.32
CA LEU A 214 7.22 13.39 3.81
C LEU A 214 8.37 13.67 4.78
N TRP A 215 9.03 12.60 5.21
CA TRP A 215 10.09 12.63 6.19
C TRP A 215 11.42 12.22 5.58
N ASN A 216 12.47 12.88 6.03
CA ASN A 216 13.85 12.50 5.82
C ASN A 216 14.45 12.03 7.13
N ILE A 217 14.95 10.80 7.13
CA ILE A 217 15.68 10.20 8.24
C ILE A 217 17.14 10.13 7.82
N ASP A 218 17.99 10.78 8.61
CA ASP A 218 19.43 10.77 8.38
C ASP A 218 20.08 9.47 8.87
N GLU A 219 21.36 9.31 8.56
CA GLU A 219 22.16 8.15 9.01
C GLU A 219 22.30 8.06 10.53
N SER A 220 22.01 9.16 11.24
CA SER A 220 22.00 9.22 12.71
C SER A 220 20.63 8.87 13.31
N ASN A 221 19.71 8.34 12.51
CA ASN A 221 18.35 7.98 12.91
C ASN A 221 17.56 9.17 13.47
N LYS A 222 17.80 10.38 12.94
CA LYS A 222 17.08 11.59 13.32
C LYS A 222 16.06 11.95 12.24
N PRO A 223 14.76 11.83 12.53
CA PRO A 223 13.72 12.23 11.59
C PRO A 223 13.64 13.76 11.45
N SER A 224 13.41 14.21 10.22
CA SER A 224 13.17 15.61 9.87
C SER A 224 12.02 15.72 8.88
N LEU A 225 11.10 16.65 9.13
CA LEU A 225 9.98 16.92 8.24
C LEU A 225 10.48 17.68 7.01
N VAL A 226 10.16 17.18 5.82
CA VAL A 226 10.54 17.82 4.55
C VAL A 226 9.34 18.55 3.94
N VAL A 227 8.19 17.87 3.89
CA VAL A 227 6.95 18.41 3.32
C VAL A 227 5.78 17.99 4.20
N SER A 228 4.83 18.89 4.40
CA SER A 228 3.49 18.59 4.88
C SER A 228 2.51 19.17 3.87
N ARG A 229 1.61 18.35 3.34
CA ARG A 229 0.66 18.74 2.30
C ARG A 229 -0.71 18.12 2.59
N ASP A 230 -1.76 18.87 2.30
CA ASP A 230 -3.12 18.34 2.20
C ASP A 230 -3.36 17.94 0.74
N MET A 231 -3.92 16.75 0.54
CA MET A 231 -4.21 16.20 -0.79
C MET A 231 -5.67 16.45 -1.21
N ASP A 232 -6.50 17.06 -0.35
CA ASP A 232 -7.95 17.20 -0.51
C ASP A 232 -8.68 15.85 -0.69
N THR A 233 -8.07 14.76 -0.23
CA THR A 233 -8.63 13.41 -0.25
C THR A 233 -9.42 13.07 1.02
N GLY A 234 -9.46 13.99 1.99
CA GLY A 234 -9.99 13.75 3.32
C GLY A 234 -9.04 12.91 4.17
N GLU A 235 -9.59 12.10 5.08
CA GLU A 235 -8.80 11.19 5.91
C GLU A 235 -8.05 10.19 5.03
N LEU A 236 -6.74 10.04 5.20
CA LEU A 236 -5.94 9.15 4.37
C LEU A 236 -6.03 7.72 4.89
N PHE A 237 -6.34 6.75 4.03
CA PHE A 237 -6.43 5.34 4.41
C PHE A 237 -5.43 4.44 3.69
N SER A 238 -4.89 4.90 2.55
CA SER A 238 -3.88 4.15 1.82
C SER A 238 -2.85 5.09 1.20
N LEU A 239 -1.59 4.70 1.32
CA LEU A 239 -0.44 5.40 0.78
C LEU A 239 0.55 4.39 0.24
N ALA A 240 1.12 4.69 -0.94
CA ALA A 240 2.14 3.86 -1.55
C ALA A 240 3.12 4.70 -2.36
N PHE A 241 4.41 4.41 -2.23
CA PHE A 241 5.43 4.83 -3.17
C PHE A 241 5.34 3.99 -4.45
N CYS A 242 5.55 4.64 -5.59
CA CYS A 242 5.74 3.93 -6.84
C CYS A 242 7.14 3.27 -6.85
N PRO A 243 7.24 1.94 -7.08
CA PRO A 243 8.52 1.26 -7.13
C PRO A 243 9.38 1.68 -8.32
N ASP A 244 8.75 2.05 -9.45
CA ASP A 244 9.44 2.44 -10.68
C ASP A 244 9.77 3.94 -10.74
N ALA A 245 9.04 4.76 -9.98
CA ALA A 245 9.24 6.20 -9.91
C ALA A 245 9.32 6.63 -8.43
N PRO A 246 10.51 6.58 -7.81
CA PRO A 246 10.69 6.67 -6.35
C PRO A 246 10.14 7.92 -5.66
N PHE A 247 9.81 8.98 -6.39
CA PHE A 247 9.23 10.21 -5.83
C PHE A 247 7.73 10.36 -6.12
N LYS A 248 7.14 9.45 -6.89
CA LYS A 248 5.69 9.42 -7.10
C LYS A 248 5.04 8.66 -5.97
N ILE A 249 4.02 9.28 -5.39
CA ILE A 249 3.26 8.76 -4.25
C ILE A 249 1.79 8.74 -4.66
N ALA A 250 1.14 7.60 -4.46
CA ALA A 250 -0.30 7.48 -4.58
C ALA A 250 -0.92 7.59 -3.19
N ALA A 251 -1.98 8.39 -3.07
CA ALA A 251 -2.75 8.61 -1.85
C ALA A 251 -4.24 8.39 -2.12
N ALA A 252 -4.89 7.65 -1.24
CA ALA A 252 -6.33 7.41 -1.28
C ALA A 252 -6.93 7.66 0.11
N GLY A 253 -8.13 8.27 0.13
CA GLY A 253 -8.77 8.70 1.36
C GLY A 253 -10.30 8.63 1.34
N SER A 254 -10.92 9.20 2.38
CA SER A 254 -12.36 9.14 2.64
C SER A 254 -13.24 9.76 1.54
N ASN A 255 -12.69 10.66 0.73
CA ASN A 255 -13.43 11.31 -0.35
C ASN A 255 -13.61 10.42 -1.60
N ALA A 256 -13.29 9.13 -1.51
CA ALA A 256 -13.34 8.15 -2.61
C ALA A 256 -12.47 8.52 -3.82
N ARG A 257 -11.51 9.43 -3.65
CA ARG A 257 -10.60 9.89 -4.70
C ARG A 257 -9.20 9.33 -4.49
N VAL A 258 -8.56 8.94 -5.59
CA VAL A 258 -7.14 8.57 -5.62
C VAL A 258 -6.36 9.68 -6.31
N LYS A 259 -5.35 10.21 -5.61
CA LYS A 259 -4.45 11.23 -6.16
C LYS A 259 -3.02 10.75 -6.19
N VAL A 260 -2.33 11.07 -7.28
CA VAL A 260 -0.92 10.79 -7.49
C VAL A 260 -0.13 12.08 -7.46
N TRP A 261 0.86 12.15 -6.58
CA TRP A 261 1.72 13.32 -6.41
C TRP A 261 3.18 12.99 -6.71
N ASP A 262 3.85 13.85 -7.49
CA ASP A 262 5.29 13.81 -7.66
C ASP A 262 5.98 14.71 -6.61
N ALA A 263 6.54 14.09 -5.58
CA ALA A 263 7.23 14.78 -4.52
C ALA A 263 8.52 15.48 -4.98
N TYR A 264 9.12 15.04 -6.09
CA TYR A 264 10.37 15.62 -6.58
C TYR A 264 10.19 17.02 -7.15
N ALA A 265 8.96 17.40 -7.48
CA ALA A 265 8.66 18.73 -7.95
C ALA A 265 8.87 19.80 -6.85
N ASN A 266 8.80 19.40 -5.58
CA ASN A 266 9.11 20.27 -4.45
C ASN A 266 10.62 20.46 -4.27
N ALA A 267 11.08 21.70 -4.25
CA ALA A 267 12.50 22.05 -4.08
C ALA A 267 13.09 21.54 -2.75
N GLY A 268 12.31 21.52 -1.67
CA GLY A 268 12.75 21.02 -0.37
C GLY A 268 13.07 19.53 -0.39
N VAL A 269 12.29 18.74 -1.13
CA VAL A 269 12.53 17.31 -1.33
C VAL A 269 13.81 17.08 -2.13
N ARG A 270 14.01 17.83 -3.22
CA ARG A 270 15.25 17.76 -4.00
C ARG A 270 16.47 18.11 -3.16
N GLN A 271 16.36 19.10 -2.28
CA GLN A 271 17.48 19.51 -1.42
C GLN A 271 17.77 18.46 -0.34
N ALA A 272 16.75 17.93 0.32
CA ALA A 272 16.90 16.95 1.40
C ALA A 272 17.47 15.60 0.92
N PHE A 273 17.14 15.21 -0.32
CA PHE A 273 17.56 13.95 -0.90
C PHE A 273 18.59 14.11 -2.02
N ALA A 274 19.16 15.30 -2.26
CA ALA A 274 20.02 15.58 -3.40
C ALA A 274 21.11 14.53 -3.63
N ASP A 275 21.81 14.13 -2.58
CA ASP A 275 22.94 13.19 -2.70
C ASP A 275 22.49 11.75 -2.91
N ARG A 276 21.42 11.32 -2.24
CA ARG A 276 20.85 9.97 -2.38
C ARG A 276 20.07 9.81 -3.69
N ALA A 277 19.41 10.87 -4.14
CA ALA A 277 18.64 10.90 -5.37
C ALA A 277 19.53 10.88 -6.61
N LYS A 278 20.75 11.44 -6.59
CA LYS A 278 21.65 11.45 -7.75
C LYS A 278 21.89 10.07 -8.34
N ALA A 279 22.20 9.08 -7.50
CA ALA A 279 22.47 7.71 -7.95
C ALA A 279 21.21 7.06 -8.56
N VAL A 280 20.06 7.27 -7.92
CA VAL A 280 18.77 6.70 -8.33
C VAL A 280 18.25 7.37 -9.61
N VAL A 281 18.28 8.70 -9.68
CA VAL A 281 17.86 9.48 -10.87
C VAL A 281 18.76 9.16 -12.06
N ALA A 282 20.07 8.97 -11.85
CA ALA A 282 20.97 8.54 -12.92
C ALA A 282 20.62 7.14 -13.47
N SER A 283 20.10 6.23 -12.64
CA SER A 283 19.69 4.89 -13.08
C SER A 283 18.31 4.84 -13.75
N LEU A 284 17.47 5.86 -13.54
CA LEU A 284 16.08 5.88 -14.03
C LEU A 284 15.95 6.31 -15.51
N GLY A 285 16.97 6.95 -16.09
CA GLY A 285 16.94 7.38 -17.50
C GLY A 285 15.73 8.25 -17.83
N ASN A 286 14.88 7.79 -18.76
CA ASN A 286 13.65 8.51 -19.17
C ASN A 286 12.53 8.50 -18.10
N ALA A 287 12.63 7.67 -17.06
CA ALA A 287 11.71 7.68 -15.91
C ALA A 287 12.15 8.66 -14.82
N ALA A 288 13.15 9.51 -15.09
CA ALA A 288 13.61 10.53 -14.17
C ALA A 288 12.45 11.47 -13.79
N PRO A 289 12.34 11.84 -12.51
CA PRO A 289 11.27 12.69 -12.03
C PRO A 289 11.35 14.10 -12.64
N THR A 290 10.19 14.69 -12.89
CA THR A 290 10.09 16.04 -13.48
C THR A 290 10.26 17.12 -12.41
N THR A 291 10.81 18.28 -12.79
CA THR A 291 10.91 19.44 -11.89
C THR A 291 9.69 20.35 -11.92
N ASP A 292 8.74 20.08 -12.82
CA ASP A 292 7.50 20.85 -12.94
C ASP A 292 6.60 20.52 -11.75
N ASP A 293 6.35 21.53 -10.91
CA ASP A 293 5.39 21.46 -9.80
C ASP A 293 3.97 21.46 -10.37
N LYS A 294 3.53 20.25 -10.75
CA LYS A 294 2.15 19.99 -11.13
C LYS A 294 1.37 19.59 -9.88
N ASP A 295 0.15 20.08 -9.80
CA ASP A 295 -0.77 19.63 -8.77
C ASP A 295 -0.96 18.11 -8.84
N PRO A 296 -1.25 17.46 -7.70
CA PRO A 296 -1.54 16.04 -7.68
C PRO A 296 -2.59 15.68 -8.72
N ILE A 297 -2.27 14.69 -9.53
CA ILE A 297 -3.15 14.21 -10.58
C ILE A 297 -4.21 13.35 -9.93
N GLU A 298 -5.47 13.74 -10.10
CA GLU A 298 -6.61 12.93 -9.73
C GLU A 298 -6.82 11.86 -10.82
N LEU A 299 -7.00 10.61 -10.41
CA LEU A 299 -7.37 9.54 -11.34
C LEU A 299 -8.88 9.59 -11.52
N GLU A 300 -9.33 9.82 -12.75
CA GLU A 300 -10.74 9.76 -13.12
C GLU A 300 -11.26 8.31 -13.02
N ASP A 301 -12.50 8.16 -12.56
CA ASP A 301 -13.17 6.87 -12.54
C ASP A 301 -13.43 6.46 -14.00
N ALA A 302 -13.02 5.25 -14.38
CA ALA A 302 -13.13 4.76 -15.77
C ALA A 302 -14.59 4.62 -16.26
N ASP A 303 -15.57 4.83 -15.38
CA ASP A 303 -17.01 4.71 -15.63
C ASP A 303 -17.72 6.07 -15.77
N GLU A 304 -17.02 7.20 -15.62
CA GLU A 304 -17.59 8.52 -15.94
C GLU A 304 -17.51 8.75 -17.46
N GLU A 305 -18.60 8.50 -18.19
CA GLU A 305 -18.74 8.99 -19.56
C GLU A 305 -18.64 10.52 -19.54
N PRO A 306 -17.87 11.15 -20.44
CA PRO A 306 -17.78 12.61 -20.48
C PRO A 306 -19.17 13.18 -20.70
N GLU A 307 -19.60 14.10 -19.81
CA GLU A 307 -20.81 14.89 -20.06
C GLU A 307 -20.59 15.67 -21.36
N ASP A 308 -21.31 15.27 -22.42
CA ASP A 308 -21.37 16.00 -23.67
C ASP A 308 -21.99 17.38 -23.37
N ASP A 309 -21.14 18.39 -23.22
CA ASP A 309 -21.53 19.80 -23.30
C ASP A 309 -21.98 20.09 -24.75
N ASP A 310 -23.26 19.81 -25.03
CA ASP A 310 -23.95 20.30 -26.22
C ASP A 310 -24.09 21.83 -26.12
N GLU A 311 -23.04 22.56 -26.50
CA GLU A 311 -23.16 23.96 -26.90
C GLU A 311 -23.91 24.01 -28.25
N ASP A 312 -25.23 24.16 -28.19
CA ASP A 312 -26.09 24.54 -29.32
C ASP A 312 -25.65 25.89 -29.91
N GLY A 313 -24.67 25.84 -30.81
CA GLY A 313 -24.30 26.93 -31.71
C GLY A 313 -25.22 26.97 -32.92
N GLU A 314 -26.35 27.67 -32.82
CA GLU A 314 -27.17 28.06 -33.98
C GLU A 314 -26.34 28.96 -34.95
N GLU A 315 -25.73 28.38 -35.99
CA GLU A 315 -25.29 29.14 -37.16
C GLU A 315 -26.24 28.93 -38.34
N ALA A 316 -27.01 29.99 -38.62
CA ALA A 316 -27.90 30.10 -39.77
C ALA A 316 -27.11 30.02 -41.09
N GLY A 317 -27.43 29.01 -41.91
CA GLY A 317 -26.83 28.84 -43.24
C GLY A 317 -27.24 29.92 -44.23
N GLU A 318 -26.26 30.58 -44.86
CA GLU A 318 -26.49 31.41 -46.05
C GLU A 318 -26.57 30.56 -47.34
N PRO A 319 -27.41 30.95 -48.32
CA PRO A 319 -27.63 30.16 -49.53
C PRO A 319 -26.57 30.40 -50.62
N TYR A 320 -26.08 29.28 -51.15
CA TYR A 320 -25.11 29.15 -52.24
C TYR A 320 -25.63 29.72 -53.59
N LYS A 321 -24.77 30.45 -54.33
CA LYS A 321 -25.01 30.85 -55.74
C LYS A 321 -23.95 30.26 -56.69
N PRO A 322 -24.33 29.91 -57.93
CA PRO A 322 -23.57 28.99 -58.78
C PRO A 322 -22.55 29.71 -59.67
N ALA A 323 -21.45 29.02 -59.98
CA ALA A 323 -20.51 29.42 -61.02
C ALA A 323 -20.61 28.46 -62.20
N GLY A 324 -20.84 29.03 -63.39
CA GLY A 324 -20.96 28.31 -64.65
C GLY A 324 -19.64 27.73 -65.15
N SER A 325 -19.76 26.75 -66.03
CA SER A 325 -18.68 26.19 -66.82
C SER A 325 -19.07 26.23 -68.29
N ASP A 326 -18.53 27.22 -69.00
CA ASP A 326 -18.30 27.12 -70.44
C ASP A 326 -17.09 26.22 -70.66
N ASN A 327 -17.24 25.22 -71.53
CA ASN A 327 -16.27 24.98 -72.60
C ASN A 327 -16.83 23.94 -73.59
N ASP A 328 -16.93 24.43 -74.82
CA ASP A 328 -17.04 23.71 -76.08
C ASP A 328 -16.00 22.57 -76.20
N GLU A 329 -16.33 21.47 -76.89
CA GLU A 329 -16.14 21.35 -78.35
C GLU A 329 -16.23 19.88 -78.82
N ASN A 330 -16.71 19.71 -80.06
CA ASN A 330 -16.49 18.60 -81.01
C ASN A 330 -17.28 17.29 -80.87
N GLY A 331 -18.28 17.14 -81.74
CA GLY A 331 -18.00 16.60 -83.07
C GLY A 331 -18.50 15.19 -83.40
N MET A 332 -19.34 15.15 -84.45
CA MET A 332 -19.57 14.11 -85.46
C MET A 332 -20.61 13.00 -85.24
N ASP A 333 -21.60 13.08 -86.13
CA ASP A 333 -22.61 12.12 -86.56
C ASP A 333 -22.07 10.74 -86.93
N MET A 334 -22.90 9.70 -86.79
CA MET A 334 -23.21 8.72 -87.85
C MET A 334 -24.59 8.08 -87.63
N ASP A 335 -25.41 8.17 -88.67
CA ASP A 335 -26.49 7.30 -89.20
C ASP A 335 -27.61 6.73 -88.29
#